data_AF-A0A9C8HU10-F1
#
_entry.id   AF-A0A9C8HU10-F1
#
_cell.length_a   1.000
_cell.length_b   1.000
_cell.length_c   1.000
_cell.angle_alpha   90.00
_cell.angle_beta   90.00
_cell.angle_gamma   90.00
#
_symmetry.space_group_name_H-M   'P 1'
#
loop_
_entity.id
_entity.type
_entity.pdbx_description
1 polymer ?
#
loop_
_entity_poly.entity_id
_entity_poly.type
_entity_poly.pdbx_seq_one_letter_code
_entity_poly.pdbx_strand_id
1 'polypeptide(L)'
;MNKKGFTLLELITVIVIVGILAAAGVPLYLNYVKDAKRAVAKATIDAIHTAERVYKQKYNSFVALANVGAIESTLDIDIDPGVETNWGFAVTTSGAAPADTVTITATGLATGNANGLTVAYDSSTGSWTEGG
;
A
#
# COMPACT_ATOMS: atom_id res chain seq x y z
N MET A 1 -55.62 -15.63 15.69
CA MET A 1 -54.40 -15.18 14.96
C MET A 1 -53.20 -15.52 15.85
N ASN A 2 -52.51 -16.63 15.60
CA ASN A 2 -51.40 -17.07 16.45
C ASN A 2 -50.14 -16.27 16.11
N LYS A 3 -49.84 -15.25 16.92
CA LYS A 3 -48.52 -14.60 16.90
C LYS A 3 -47.52 -15.56 17.52
N LYS A 4 -46.76 -16.29 16.68
CA LYS A 4 -45.56 -17.00 17.12
C LYS A 4 -44.56 -15.94 17.59
N GLY A 5 -44.39 -15.81 18.90
CA GLY A 5 -43.33 -14.99 19.49
C GLY A 5 -42.00 -15.71 19.35
N PHE A 6 -40.96 -14.96 18.97
CA PHE A 6 -39.57 -15.40 19.02
C PHE A 6 -39.22 -15.82 20.45
N THR A 7 -38.49 -16.93 20.64
CA THR A 7 -38.01 -17.30 21.98
C THR A 7 -36.76 -16.51 22.34
N LEU A 8 -36.60 -16.18 23.62
CA LEU A 8 -35.39 -15.53 24.12
C LEU A 8 -34.15 -16.41 23.91
N LEU A 9 -34.33 -17.73 23.96
CA LEU A 9 -33.25 -18.72 23.75
C LEU A 9 -32.72 -18.69 22.30
N GLU A 10 -33.61 -18.54 21.31
CA GLU A 10 -33.22 -18.42 19.90
C GLU A 10 -32.36 -17.18 19.68
N LEU A 11 -32.71 -16.06 20.29
CA LEU A 11 -31.92 -14.83 20.16
C LEU A 11 -30.56 -14.96 20.87
N ILE A 12 -30.53 -15.57 22.07
CA ILE A 12 -29.29 -15.75 22.85
C ILE A 12 -28.30 -16.68 22.13
N THR A 13 -28.78 -17.76 21.52
CA THR A 13 -27.89 -18.69 20.80
C THR A 13 -27.29 -18.03 19.55
N VAL A 14 -28.07 -17.21 18.84
CA VAL A 14 -27.59 -16.47 17.66
C VAL A 14 -26.52 -15.45 18.04
N ILE A 15 -26.73 -14.65 19.09
CA ILE A 15 -25.71 -13.66 19.50
C ILE A 15 -24.41 -14.33 19.98
N VAL A 16 -24.50 -15.52 20.60
CA VAL A 16 -23.31 -16.28 21.01
C VAL A 16 -22.53 -16.76 19.78
N ILE A 17 -23.21 -17.33 18.78
CA ILE A 17 -22.57 -17.78 17.55
C ILE A 17 -21.96 -16.59 16.78
N VAL A 18 -22.71 -15.50 16.62
CA VAL A 18 -22.21 -14.28 15.95
C VAL A 18 -21.03 -13.67 16.72
N GLY A 19 -21.05 -13.69 18.05
CA GLY A 19 -19.94 -13.22 18.88
C GLY A 19 -18.64 -14.00 18.64
N ILE A 20 -18.73 -15.34 18.55
CA ILE A 20 -17.56 -16.20 18.26
C ILE A 20 -17.02 -15.92 16.84
N LEU A 21 -17.90 -15.83 15.84
CA LEU A 21 -17.51 -15.56 14.46
C LEU A 21 -16.90 -14.16 14.32
N ALA A 22 -17.44 -13.16 14.98
CA ALA A 22 -16.91 -11.80 14.96
C ALA A 22 -15.51 -11.73 15.61
N ALA A 23 -15.31 -12.41 16.76
CA ALA A 23 -14.03 -12.43 17.45
C ALA A 23 -12.90 -13.01 16.58
N ALA A 24 -13.18 -14.08 15.82
CA ALA A 24 -12.21 -14.67 14.89
C ALA A 24 -12.11 -13.92 13.55
N GLY A 25 -13.22 -13.37 13.05
CA GLY A 25 -13.31 -12.76 11.73
C GLY A 25 -12.71 -11.36 11.62
N VAL A 26 -12.86 -10.53 12.66
CA VAL A 26 -12.33 -9.14 12.65
C VAL A 26 -10.82 -9.07 12.44
N PRO A 27 -9.96 -9.81 13.17
CA PRO A 27 -8.51 -9.72 12.95
C PRO A 27 -8.10 -10.17 11.55
N LEU A 28 -8.75 -11.20 10.99
CA LEU A 28 -8.51 -11.68 9.63
C LEU A 28 -8.87 -10.62 8.59
N TYR A 29 -10.03 -9.98 8.75
CA TYR A 29 -10.47 -8.91 7.87
C TYR A 29 -9.51 -7.71 7.89
N LEU A 30 -9.02 -7.31 9.07
CA LEU A 30 -8.06 -6.21 9.21
C LEU A 30 -6.73 -6.50 8.47
N ASN A 31 -6.23 -7.73 8.56
CA ASN A 31 -5.03 -8.13 7.82
C ASN A 31 -5.28 -8.13 6.31
N TYR A 32 -6.43 -8.63 5.85
CA TYR A 32 -6.81 -8.59 4.44
C TYR A 32 -6.84 -7.17 3.88
N VAL A 33 -7.38 -6.21 4.64
CA VAL A 33 -7.38 -4.80 4.24
C VAL A 33 -5.95 -4.25 4.17
N LYS A 34 -5.08 -4.58 5.13
CA LYS A 34 -3.66 -4.17 5.09
C LYS A 34 -2.94 -4.72 3.85
N ASP A 35 -3.14 -5.99 3.54
CA ASP A 35 -2.53 -6.65 2.38
C ASP A 35 -3.02 -6.03 1.07
N ALA A 36 -4.32 -5.74 0.97
CA ALA A 36 -4.89 -5.03 -0.17
C ALA A 36 -4.27 -3.63 -0.35
N LYS A 37 -4.03 -2.90 0.76
CA LYS A 37 -3.37 -1.59 0.70
C LYS A 37 -1.92 -1.70 0.25
N ARG A 38 -1.17 -2.70 0.75
CA ARG A 38 0.20 -2.98 0.28
C ARG A 38 0.21 -3.32 -1.20
N ALA A 39 -0.75 -4.10 -1.70
CA ALA A 39 -0.85 -4.43 -3.12
C ALA A 39 -1.01 -3.18 -4.01
N VAL A 40 -1.82 -2.20 -3.58
CA VAL A 40 -1.95 -0.91 -4.29
C VAL A 40 -0.63 -0.13 -4.28
N ALA A 41 0.08 -0.09 -3.15
CA ALA A 41 1.39 0.54 -3.07
C ALA A 41 2.41 -0.13 -3.99
N LYS A 42 2.45 -1.46 -4.04
CA LYS A 42 3.33 -2.22 -4.95
C LYS A 42 3.05 -1.90 -6.41
N ALA A 43 1.78 -1.89 -6.82
CA ALA A 43 1.40 -1.55 -8.18
C ALA A 43 1.84 -0.13 -8.57
N THR A 44 1.75 0.82 -7.65
CA THR A 44 2.20 2.20 -7.87
C THR A 44 3.73 2.27 -7.93
N ILE A 45 4.44 1.55 -7.05
CA ILE A 45 5.89 1.42 -7.08
C ILE A 45 6.37 0.85 -8.43
N ASP A 46 5.69 -0.16 -8.98
CA ASP A 46 6.03 -0.74 -10.28
C ASP A 46 5.87 0.26 -11.44
N ALA A 47 4.83 1.11 -11.38
CA ALA A 47 4.63 2.20 -12.33
C ALA A 47 5.77 3.23 -12.23
N ILE A 48 6.13 3.66 -11.01
CA ILE A 48 7.25 4.58 -10.76
C ILE A 48 8.57 3.97 -11.25
N HIS A 49 8.83 2.70 -10.94
CA HIS A 49 10.04 1.99 -11.37
C HIS A 49 10.13 1.91 -12.89
N THR A 50 9.02 1.69 -13.58
CA THR A 50 8.97 1.68 -15.04
C THR A 50 9.30 3.07 -15.59
N ALA A 51 8.77 4.14 -15.00
CA ALA A 51 9.07 5.51 -15.41
C ALA A 51 10.54 5.91 -15.13
N GLU A 52 11.09 5.51 -13.98
CA GLU A 52 12.52 5.64 -13.66
C GLU A 52 13.40 4.92 -14.70
N ARG A 53 12.99 3.75 -15.19
CA ARG A 53 13.75 3.04 -16.24
C ARG A 53 13.75 3.81 -17.56
N VAL A 54 12.63 4.45 -17.93
CA VAL A 54 12.57 5.33 -19.10
C VAL A 54 13.46 6.56 -18.90
N TYR A 55 13.44 7.16 -17.71
CA TYR A 55 14.30 8.28 -17.36
C TYR A 55 15.78 7.90 -17.48
N LYS A 56 16.18 6.74 -16.94
CA LYS A 56 17.54 6.21 -17.06
C LYS A 56 17.95 5.99 -18.51
N GLN A 57 17.06 5.51 -19.37
CA GLN A 57 17.37 5.36 -20.81
C GLN A 57 17.67 6.70 -21.49
N LYS A 58 17.02 7.79 -21.05
CA LYS A 58 17.19 9.12 -21.62
C LYS A 58 18.40 9.87 -21.07
N TYR A 59 18.67 9.76 -19.78
CA TYR A 59 19.68 10.56 -19.06
C TYR A 59 20.86 9.74 -18.53
N ASN A 60 20.88 8.44 -18.82
CA ASN A 60 21.90 7.48 -18.40
C ASN A 60 22.06 7.38 -16.86
N SER A 61 21.10 7.85 -16.06
CA SER A 61 21.11 7.79 -14.59
C SER A 61 19.68 7.74 -14.07
N PHE A 62 19.44 7.02 -12.97
CA PHE A 62 18.23 7.20 -12.17
C PHE A 62 18.24 8.56 -11.46
N VAL A 63 17.07 9.01 -11.00
CA VAL A 63 16.91 10.27 -10.27
C VAL A 63 16.29 10.03 -8.89
N ALA A 64 16.76 10.79 -7.89
CA ALA A 64 16.18 10.75 -6.55
C ALA A 64 15.07 11.79 -6.44
N LEU A 65 13.90 11.37 -5.95
CA LEU A 65 12.68 12.18 -5.90
C LEU A 65 12.03 12.01 -4.52
N ALA A 66 11.94 13.11 -3.77
CA ALA A 66 11.61 13.03 -2.34
C ALA A 66 10.11 12.88 -2.03
N ASN A 67 9.24 13.16 -3.00
CA ASN A 67 7.79 13.16 -2.81
C ASN A 67 7.05 12.93 -4.13
N VAL A 68 5.74 12.70 -4.03
CA VAL A 68 4.86 12.40 -5.15
C VAL A 68 4.86 13.50 -6.22
N GLY A 69 4.73 14.78 -5.85
CA GLY A 69 4.74 15.87 -6.83
C GLY A 69 6.07 15.99 -7.61
N ALA A 70 7.20 15.66 -6.99
CA ALA A 70 8.49 15.58 -7.68
C ALA A 70 8.55 14.38 -8.64
N ILE A 71 7.96 13.25 -8.24
CA ILE A 71 7.83 12.04 -9.07
C ILE A 71 7.01 12.36 -10.32
N GLU A 72 5.82 12.90 -10.16
CA GLU A 72 4.92 13.20 -11.27
C GLU A 72 5.52 14.21 -12.26
N SER A 73 6.07 15.31 -11.75
CA SER A 73 6.65 16.36 -12.61
C SER A 73 7.95 15.95 -13.31
N THR A 74 8.76 15.09 -12.70
CA THR A 74 10.07 14.70 -13.28
C THR A 74 9.96 13.47 -14.18
N LEU A 75 9.10 12.52 -13.81
CA LEU A 75 8.92 11.27 -14.56
C LEU A 75 7.74 11.32 -15.54
N ASP A 76 6.96 12.40 -15.55
CA ASP A 76 5.80 12.60 -16.44
C ASP A 76 4.75 11.48 -16.29
N ILE A 77 4.42 11.18 -15.03
CA ILE A 77 3.37 10.23 -14.65
C ILE A 77 2.34 10.90 -13.74
N ASP A 78 1.15 10.31 -13.65
CA ASP A 78 0.06 10.77 -12.77
C ASP A 78 -0.28 9.64 -11.79
N ILE A 79 -0.22 9.93 -10.50
CA ILE A 79 -0.57 8.98 -9.45
C ILE A 79 -2.00 9.29 -9.00
N ASP A 80 -2.87 8.28 -9.00
CA ASP A 80 -4.27 8.48 -8.65
C ASP A 80 -4.40 9.19 -7.28
N PRO A 81 -5.16 10.31 -7.18
CA PRO A 81 -5.30 11.06 -5.94
C PRO A 81 -5.83 10.22 -4.77
N GLY A 82 -6.60 9.17 -5.04
CA GLY A 82 -7.05 8.21 -4.04
C GLY A 82 -5.92 7.39 -3.45
N VAL A 83 -4.84 7.14 -4.19
CA VAL A 83 -3.62 6.52 -3.68
C VAL A 83 -2.82 7.53 -2.86
N GLU A 84 -2.69 8.76 -3.34
CA GLU A 84 -1.92 9.82 -2.64
C GLU A 84 -2.48 10.20 -1.28
N THR A 85 -3.80 10.14 -1.12
CA THR A 85 -4.44 10.34 0.20
C THR A 85 -4.05 9.27 1.22
N ASN A 86 -3.61 8.09 0.76
CA ASN A 86 -3.22 6.96 1.60
C ASN A 86 -1.71 6.77 1.69
N TRP A 87 -0.94 7.16 0.66
CA TRP A 87 0.47 6.82 0.53
C TRP A 87 1.30 8.01 0.08
N GLY A 88 2.45 8.22 0.74
CA GLY A 88 3.54 9.03 0.22
C GLY A 88 4.57 8.14 -0.45
N PHE A 89 5.14 8.59 -1.57
CA PHE A 89 6.19 7.89 -2.30
C PHE A 89 7.48 8.70 -2.32
N ALA A 90 8.60 8.02 -2.19
CA ALA A 90 9.93 8.59 -2.37
C ALA A 90 10.81 7.61 -3.15
N VAL A 91 11.65 8.16 -4.02
CA VAL A 91 12.65 7.46 -4.82
C VAL A 91 14.02 7.87 -4.32
N THR A 92 14.82 6.91 -3.89
CA THR A 92 16.24 7.11 -3.56
C THR A 92 17.09 6.33 -4.55
N THR A 93 18.26 6.85 -4.88
CA THR A 93 19.18 6.22 -5.82
C THR A 93 20.50 5.91 -5.14
N SER A 94 21.17 4.85 -5.60
CA SER A 94 22.48 4.44 -5.10
C SER A 94 23.40 4.01 -6.26
N GLY A 95 24.70 3.85 -5.94
CA GLY A 95 25.75 3.60 -6.93
C GLY A 95 26.63 4.84 -7.20
N ALA A 96 27.81 4.61 -7.78
CA ALA A 96 28.67 5.70 -8.26
C ALA A 96 28.01 6.36 -9.48
N ALA A 97 28.14 7.68 -9.63
CA ALA A 97 27.52 8.39 -10.74
C ALA A 97 28.00 7.84 -12.11
N PRO A 98 27.10 7.54 -13.05
CA PRO A 98 25.64 7.72 -12.95
C PRO A 98 24.94 6.64 -12.11
N ALA A 99 23.93 7.03 -11.34
CA ALA A 99 23.27 6.14 -10.40
C ALA A 99 22.61 4.96 -11.12
N ASP A 100 22.96 3.75 -10.67
CA ASP A 100 22.62 2.51 -11.36
C ASP A 100 21.50 1.72 -10.70
N THR A 101 21.17 2.06 -9.45
CA THR A 101 20.16 1.38 -8.65
C THR A 101 19.21 2.39 -8.02
N VAL A 102 17.96 1.96 -7.85
CA VAL A 102 16.87 2.77 -7.31
C VAL A 102 16.13 1.99 -6.23
N THR A 103 15.77 2.68 -5.16
CA THR A 103 14.89 2.18 -4.12
C THR A 103 13.66 3.08 -4.04
N ILE A 104 12.49 2.50 -4.20
CA ILE A 104 11.22 3.23 -4.17
C ILE A 104 10.49 2.81 -2.91
N THR A 105 10.15 3.78 -2.07
CA THR A 105 9.51 3.57 -0.78
C THR A 105 8.14 4.22 -0.76
N ALA A 106 7.12 3.42 -0.47
CA ALA A 106 5.78 3.87 -0.12
C ALA A 106 5.62 3.88 1.41
N THR A 107 5.20 5.02 1.96
CA THR A 107 4.92 5.20 3.40
C THR A 107 3.45 5.55 3.58
N GLY A 108 2.75 4.77 4.38
CA GLY A 108 1.35 5.01 4.69
C GLY A 108 1.16 6.30 5.47
N LEU A 109 0.30 7.19 4.96
CA LEU A 109 0.05 8.49 5.56
C LEU A 109 -0.96 8.40 6.70
N ALA A 110 -0.81 9.27 7.70
CA ALA A 110 -1.73 9.37 8.84
C ALA A 110 -3.16 9.79 8.44
N THR A 111 -3.29 10.52 7.33
CA THR A 111 -4.57 10.96 6.76
C THR A 111 -5.35 9.80 6.11
N GLY A 112 -4.68 8.70 5.77
CA GLY A 112 -5.28 7.55 5.11
C GLY A 112 -5.27 6.29 5.97
N ASN A 113 -5.93 5.25 5.45
CA ASN A 113 -6.09 3.97 6.14
C ASN A 113 -4.85 3.05 5.99
N ALA A 114 -3.72 3.59 5.54
CA ALA A 114 -2.46 2.88 5.41
C ALA A 114 -1.44 3.26 6.51
N ASN A 115 -1.80 4.14 7.45
CA ASN A 115 -0.92 4.61 8.50
C ASN A 115 -0.15 3.47 9.20
N GLY A 116 1.16 3.62 9.34
CA GLY A 116 2.06 2.63 9.93
C GLY A 116 2.51 1.51 8.99
N LEU A 117 1.96 1.41 7.77
CA LEU A 117 2.44 0.48 6.76
C LEU A 117 3.58 1.10 5.94
N THR A 118 4.56 0.28 5.60
CA THR A 118 5.61 0.64 4.64
C THR A 118 5.78 -0.46 3.62
N VAL A 119 6.07 -0.08 2.37
CA VAL A 119 6.42 -1.00 1.29
C VAL A 119 7.58 -0.38 0.53
N ALA A 120 8.66 -1.12 0.32
CA ALA A 120 9.75 -0.64 -0.53
C ALA A 120 10.23 -1.72 -1.51
N TYR A 121 10.65 -1.27 -2.68
CA TYR A 121 11.28 -2.08 -3.71
C TYR A 121 12.71 -1.61 -3.93
N ASP A 122 13.66 -2.53 -3.88
CA ASP A 122 15.08 -2.27 -4.17
C ASP A 122 15.47 -2.94 -5.50
N SER A 123 15.82 -2.12 -6.50
CA SER A 123 16.18 -2.60 -7.82
C SER A 123 17.54 -3.31 -7.88
N SER A 124 18.39 -3.14 -6.86
CA SER A 124 19.72 -3.78 -6.81
C SER A 124 19.62 -5.26 -6.46
N THR A 125 18.67 -5.60 -5.59
CA THR A 125 18.43 -6.95 -5.09
C THR A 125 17.16 -7.58 -5.66
N GLY A 126 16.32 -6.80 -6.35
CA GLY A 126 15.00 -7.23 -6.82
C GLY A 126 14.04 -7.57 -5.68
N SER A 127 14.31 -7.07 -4.47
CA SER A 127 13.65 -7.48 -3.24
C SER A 127 12.58 -6.48 -2.81
N TRP A 128 11.48 -7.02 -2.28
CA TRP A 128 10.43 -6.27 -1.62
C TRP A 128 10.61 -6.32 -0.11
N THR A 129 10.43 -5.18 0.55
CA THR A 129 10.38 -5.08 2.00
C THR A 129 9.06 -4.48 2.42
N GLU A 130 8.47 -5.03 3.48
CA GLU A 130 7.19 -4.58 4.03
C GLU A 130 7.33 -4.38 5.54
N GLY A 131 6.70 -3.31 6.05
CA GLY A 131 6.65 -3.01 7.48
C GLY A 131 5.23 -2.64 7.95
N GLY A 132 5.05 -2.68 9.27
CA GLY A 132 3.81 -2.35 9.97
C GLY A 132 2.97 -3.53 10.46
#